data_AF-A0A965PRA1-F1
#
_entry.id   AF-A0A965PRA1-F1
#
_cell.length_a   1.000
_cell.length_b   1.000
_cell.length_c   1.000
_cell.angle_alpha   90.00
_cell.angle_beta   90.00
_cell.angle_gamma   90.00
#
_symmetry.space_group_name_H-M   'P 1'
#
loop_
_entity.id
_entity.type
_entity.pdbx_description
1 polymer ?
#
loop_
_entity_poly.entity_id
_entity_poly.type
_entity_poly.pdbx_seq_one_letter_code
_entity_poly.pdbx_strand_id
1 'polypeptide(L)'
;MSLLRTHGTLTVTTTSSTETMLVRVTAPSNHKIQVRVRIHNQSSTPAVAVRLLRAATGGTLSSELLAKIDTGDAENVQSSCKGFTVNAAPTGGVVVDDGWVTGNGAREFRVVLLNGGETLTVAALSTGATASVQTVVDVDE
;
A
#
# COMPACT_ATOMS: atom_id res chain seq x y z
N MET A 1 13.73 15.35 5.90
CA MET A 1 14.06 14.01 5.39
C MET A 1 12.98 13.07 5.91
N SER A 2 12.24 12.41 5.02
CA SER A 2 11.28 11.39 5.44
C SER A 2 12.05 10.13 5.84
N LEU A 3 11.74 9.58 7.01
CA LEU A 3 12.41 8.40 7.55
C LEU A 3 11.55 7.18 7.22
N LEU A 4 12.10 6.19 6.53
CA LEU A 4 11.42 4.91 6.28
C LEU A 4 11.02 4.30 7.62
N ARG A 5 9.72 4.25 7.88
CA ARG A 5 9.16 3.78 9.15
C ARG A 5 8.86 2.30 9.12
N THR A 6 8.39 1.79 7.99
CA THR A 6 7.97 0.40 7.86
C THR A 6 8.26 -0.11 6.46
N HIS A 7 8.90 -1.28 6.39
CA HIS A 7 9.07 -2.06 5.17
C HIS A 7 8.36 -3.41 5.36
N GLY A 8 7.54 -3.80 4.39
CA GLY A 8 6.83 -5.07 4.40
C GLY A 8 6.89 -5.75 3.04
N THR A 9 7.11 -7.06 3.05
CA THR A 9 7.00 -7.90 1.85
C THR A 9 6.01 -9.02 2.10
N LEU A 10 5.07 -9.24 1.18
CA LEU A 10 4.10 -10.32 1.24
C LEU A 10 3.89 -10.94 -0.15
N THR A 11 3.86 -12.27 -0.21
CA THR A 11 3.49 -13.00 -1.43
C THR A 11 2.09 -13.58 -1.28
N VAL A 12 1.22 -13.30 -2.24
CA VAL A 12 -0.16 -13.80 -2.28
C VAL A 12 -0.41 -14.45 -3.64
N THR A 13 -1.03 -15.62 -3.63
CA THR A 13 -1.51 -16.29 -4.84
C THR A 13 -2.88 -15.74 -5.21
N THR A 14 -2.99 -15.12 -6.37
CA THR A 14 -4.27 -14.64 -6.92
C THR A 14 -5.11 -15.82 -7.40
N THR A 15 -6.43 -15.71 -7.24
CA THR A 15 -7.37 -16.62 -7.90
C THR A 15 -7.73 -16.11 -9.29
N SER A 16 -7.92 -17.03 -10.24
CA SER A 16 -8.29 -16.62 -11.60
C SER A 16 -9.63 -15.90 -11.62
N SER A 17 -9.71 -14.83 -12.40
CA SER A 17 -10.95 -14.09 -12.69
C SER A 17 -11.61 -13.43 -11.48
N THR A 18 -10.91 -13.34 -10.35
CA THR A 18 -11.37 -12.62 -9.15
C THR A 18 -10.29 -11.67 -8.67
N GLU A 19 -10.68 -10.44 -8.35
CA GLU A 19 -9.76 -9.44 -7.81
C GLU A 19 -9.36 -9.83 -6.39
N THR A 20 -8.08 -10.12 -6.20
CA THR A 20 -7.49 -10.57 -4.95
C THR A 20 -6.82 -9.39 -4.27
N MET A 21 -7.17 -9.12 -3.01
CA MET A 21 -6.42 -8.16 -2.21
C MET A 21 -5.05 -8.73 -1.86
N LEU A 22 -3.99 -7.98 -2.17
CA LEU A 22 -2.62 -8.32 -1.82
C LEU A 22 -2.24 -7.73 -0.47
N VAL A 23 -2.42 -6.42 -0.32
CA VAL A 23 -2.03 -5.67 0.89
C VAL A 23 -3.03 -4.53 1.12
N ARG A 24 -3.26 -4.20 2.40
CA ARG A 24 -3.92 -2.95 2.80
C ARG A 24 -3.02 -2.18 3.76
N VAL A 25 -2.85 -0.90 3.49
CA VAL A 25 -2.17 0.07 4.35
C VAL A 25 -3.21 1.04 4.87
N THR A 26 -3.25 1.23 6.19
CA THR A 26 -4.13 2.20 6.84
C THR A 26 -3.25 3.27 7.49
N ALA A 27 -3.46 4.53 7.10
CA ALA A 27 -2.81 5.65 7.76
C ALA A 27 -3.37 5.81 9.18
N PRO A 28 -2.53 5.92 10.22
CA PRO A 28 -3.00 6.24 11.55
C PRO A 28 -3.84 7.51 11.56
N SER A 29 -4.86 7.58 12.42
CA SER A 29 -5.64 8.80 12.59
C SER A 29 -4.72 9.97 12.90
N ASN A 30 -4.99 11.11 12.27
CA ASN A 30 -4.19 12.32 12.43
C ASN A 30 -2.68 12.18 12.10
N HIS A 31 -2.29 11.25 11.21
CA HIS A 31 -0.96 11.27 10.59
C HIS A 31 -1.03 11.10 9.08
N LYS A 32 -0.27 11.91 8.33
CA LYS A 32 -0.05 11.69 6.89
C LYS A 32 1.11 10.72 6.69
N ILE A 33 0.97 9.82 5.73
CA ILE A 33 2.01 8.85 5.38
C ILE A 33 2.21 8.81 3.87
N GLN A 34 3.43 8.54 3.43
CA GLN A 34 3.78 8.25 2.04
C GLN A 34 3.92 6.75 1.86
N VAL A 35 3.24 6.19 0.85
CA VAL A 35 3.27 4.75 0.58
C VAL A 35 3.85 4.50 -0.80
N ARG A 36 4.90 3.69 -0.87
CA ARG A 36 5.49 3.20 -2.13
C ARG A 36 5.19 1.72 -2.26
N VAL A 37 4.74 1.31 -3.45
CA VAL A 37 4.35 -0.07 -3.72
C VAL A 37 5.13 -0.58 -4.92
N ARG A 38 5.81 -1.71 -4.74
CA ARG A 38 6.42 -2.47 -5.83
C ARG A 38 5.77 -3.85 -5.91
N ILE A 39 5.48 -4.29 -7.12
CA ILE A 39 4.87 -5.59 -7.39
C ILE A 39 5.80 -6.40 -8.26
N HIS A 40 5.95 -7.67 -7.90
CA HIS A 40 6.70 -8.67 -8.63
C HIS A 40 5.77 -9.84 -8.92
N ASN A 41 5.47 -10.09 -10.20
CA ASN A 41 4.78 -11.29 -10.61
C ASN A 41 5.80 -12.43 -10.68
N GLN A 42 5.72 -13.37 -9.74
CA GLN A 42 6.62 -14.51 -9.67
C GLN A 42 6.19 -15.66 -10.59
N SER A 43 5.05 -15.53 -11.25
CA SER A 43 4.57 -16.51 -12.23
C SER A 43 4.97 -16.12 -13.65
N SER A 44 5.37 -17.09 -14.46
CA SER A 44 5.68 -16.89 -15.89
C SER A 44 4.46 -16.54 -16.73
N THR A 45 3.29 -17.03 -16.31
CA THR A 45 1.96 -16.73 -16.82
C THR A 45 0.94 -17.02 -15.70
N PRO A 46 -0.21 -16.34 -15.66
CA PRO A 46 -0.62 -15.24 -16.51
C PRO A 46 0.02 -13.93 -16.04
N ALA A 47 -0.01 -12.92 -16.91
CA ALA A 47 0.27 -11.57 -16.47
C ALA A 47 -0.90 -11.04 -15.61
N VAL A 48 -0.61 -10.07 -14.74
CA VAL A 48 -1.52 -9.64 -13.67
C VAL A 48 -1.81 -8.15 -13.82
N ALA A 49 -3.09 -7.78 -13.78
CA ALA A 49 -3.51 -6.39 -13.65
C ALA A 49 -3.57 -6.02 -12.17
N VAL A 50 -2.87 -4.96 -11.77
CA VAL A 50 -2.82 -4.47 -10.40
C VAL A 50 -3.48 -3.10 -10.32
N ARG A 51 -4.22 -2.86 -9.24
CA ARG A 51 -4.82 -1.57 -8.92
C ARG A 51 -4.51 -1.16 -7.50
N LEU A 52 -4.24 0.13 -7.33
CA LEU A 52 -4.12 0.80 -6.06
C LEU A 52 -5.43 1.55 -5.82
N LEU A 53 -6.18 1.13 -4.81
CA LEU A 53 -7.50 1.63 -4.47
C LEU A 53 -7.41 2.43 -3.17
N ARG A 54 -7.80 3.70 -3.21
CA ARG A 54 -7.90 4.54 -2.01
C ARG A 54 -9.32 4.56 -1.51
N ALA A 55 -9.52 4.28 -0.23
CA ALA A 55 -10.79 4.48 0.45
C ALA A 55 -10.60 5.36 1.68
N ALA A 56 -11.56 6.25 1.94
CA ALA A 56 -11.56 7.13 3.11
C ALA A 56 -12.57 6.61 4.13
N THR A 57 -12.10 6.26 5.33
CA THR A 57 -12.96 5.96 6.48
C THR A 57 -12.86 7.11 7.48
N GLY A 58 -13.13 8.34 7.01
CA GLY A 58 -13.16 9.54 7.85
C GLY A 58 -11.81 10.27 8.00
N GLY A 59 -11.01 10.37 6.94
CA GLY A 59 -9.73 11.07 7.02
C GLY A 59 -9.86 12.58 7.20
N THR A 60 -9.22 13.13 8.23
CA THR A 60 -9.40 14.53 8.67
C THR A 60 -8.20 15.45 8.38
N LEU A 61 -7.05 14.89 7.99
CA LEU A 61 -5.83 15.68 7.78
C LEU A 61 -5.66 16.12 6.34
N SER A 62 -5.80 17.42 6.10
CA SER A 62 -5.53 18.04 4.79
C SER A 62 -4.11 18.60 4.66
N SER A 63 -3.37 18.82 5.76
CA SER A 63 -1.99 19.33 5.79
C SER A 63 -0.99 18.35 6.41
N GLU A 64 0.28 18.39 6.00
CA GLU A 64 1.34 17.58 6.61
C GLU A 64 1.64 18.10 8.03
N LEU A 65 1.66 17.20 9.02
CA LEU A 65 2.15 17.49 10.36
C LEU A 65 3.63 17.13 10.39
N LEU A 66 4.50 18.11 10.14
CA LEU A 66 5.94 17.93 10.29
C LEU A 66 6.31 18.18 11.76
N ALA A 67 6.80 17.15 12.45
CA ALA A 67 7.39 17.32 13.78
C ALA A 67 8.74 18.03 13.63
N LYS A 68 8.90 19.19 14.26
CA LYS A 68 10.22 19.83 14.42
C LYS A 68 10.95 19.05 15.51
N ILE A 69 12.16 18.56 15.22
CA ILE A 69 13.02 17.91 16.21
C ILE A 69 14.28 18.77 16.35
N ASP A 70 14.36 19.56 17.41
CA ASP A 70 15.59 20.28 17.78
C ASP A 70 16.39 19.43 18.78
N THR A 71 17.73 19.50 18.72
CA THR A 71 18.65 18.67 19.51
C THR A 71 18.61 18.91 21.03
N GLY A 72 17.76 19.83 21.50
CA GLY A 72 17.54 20.14 22.92
C GLY A 72 16.19 19.66 23.47
N ASP A 73 15.29 19.17 22.63
CA ASP A 73 13.93 18.80 23.04
C ASP A 73 13.85 17.31 23.45
N ALA A 74 13.43 17.05 24.69
CA ALA A 74 13.27 15.71 25.26
C ALA A 74 11.87 15.13 25.00
N GLU A 75 11.43 15.16 23.75
CA GLU A 75 10.08 14.74 23.36
C GLU A 75 10.05 13.27 22.94
N ASN A 76 9.13 12.51 23.54
CA ASN A 76 8.89 11.11 23.14
C ASN A 76 8.15 11.07 21.80
N VAL A 77 8.87 10.75 20.72
CA VAL A 77 8.26 10.50 19.40
C VAL A 77 7.57 9.13 19.41
N GLN A 78 6.26 9.11 19.64
CA GLN A 78 5.44 7.90 19.52
C GLN A 78 4.93 7.76 18.08
N SER A 79 5.49 6.82 17.32
CA SER A 79 4.94 6.41 16.02
C SER A 79 3.87 5.34 16.23
N SER A 80 2.74 5.51 15.56
CA SER A 80 1.51 4.73 15.79
C SER A 80 1.12 3.84 14.60
N CYS A 81 1.99 3.67 13.60
CA CYS A 81 1.77 2.74 12.50
C CYS A 81 1.82 1.29 13.01
N LYS A 82 0.70 0.86 13.59
CA LYS A 82 0.51 -0.43 14.22
C LYS A 82 0.00 -1.43 13.19
N GLY A 83 0.93 -1.92 12.37
CA GLY A 83 0.77 -3.17 11.63
C GLY A 83 -0.07 -3.14 10.35
N PHE A 84 0.23 -4.10 9.47
CA PHE A 84 -0.52 -4.43 8.28
C PHE A 84 -1.72 -5.32 8.67
N THR A 85 -2.92 -5.04 8.16
CA THR A 85 -4.07 -5.91 8.37
C THR A 85 -4.50 -6.48 7.03
N VAL A 86 -4.31 -7.78 6.85
CA VAL A 86 -4.81 -8.53 5.69
C VAL A 86 -6.22 -8.99 6.03
N ASN A 87 -7.26 -8.31 5.54
CA ASN A 87 -8.59 -8.92 5.38
C ASN A 87 -9.57 -8.16 4.46
N ALA A 88 -10.34 -8.98 3.72
CA ALA A 88 -11.42 -8.69 2.76
C ALA A 88 -11.03 -8.18 1.36
N ALA A 89 -11.72 -8.72 0.34
CA ALA A 89 -11.71 -8.22 -1.03
C ALA A 89 -12.03 -6.71 -1.05
N PRO A 90 -11.47 -5.93 -1.99
CA PRO A 90 -11.71 -4.49 -2.03
C PRO A 90 -13.19 -4.20 -2.28
N THR A 91 -13.88 -3.63 -1.28
CA THR A 91 -15.26 -3.13 -1.43
C THR A 91 -15.21 -1.60 -1.48
N GLY A 92 -15.29 -1.04 -2.68
CA GLY A 92 -15.27 0.41 -2.88
C GLY A 92 -13.89 1.07 -2.72
N GLY A 93 -13.76 2.27 -3.29
CA GLY A 93 -12.54 3.06 -3.33
C GLY A 93 -12.30 3.68 -4.71
N VAL A 94 -11.53 4.76 -4.76
CA VAL A 94 -11.11 5.41 -6.01
C VAL A 94 -9.79 4.79 -6.47
N VAL A 95 -9.72 4.37 -7.74
CA VAL A 95 -8.46 3.93 -8.34
C VAL A 95 -7.52 5.12 -8.38
N VAL A 96 -6.41 5.03 -7.65
CA VAL A 96 -5.36 6.04 -7.68
C VAL A 96 -4.23 5.64 -8.61
N ASP A 97 -3.94 4.36 -8.82
CA ASP A 97 -2.97 3.95 -9.85
C ASP A 97 -3.32 2.55 -10.31
N ASP A 98 -2.98 2.22 -11.54
CA ASP A 98 -3.22 0.90 -12.11
C ASP A 98 -2.15 0.53 -13.14
N GLY A 99 -1.97 -0.78 -13.31
CA GLY A 99 -0.91 -1.25 -14.15
C GLY A 99 -0.94 -2.74 -14.43
N TRP A 100 -0.49 -3.08 -15.63
CA TRP A 100 -0.18 -4.46 -16.00
C TRP A 100 1.24 -4.82 -15.58
N VAL A 101 1.38 -6.01 -15.00
CA VAL A 101 2.66 -6.65 -14.66
C VAL A 101 2.76 -7.95 -15.45
N THR A 102 3.70 -8.00 -16.38
CA THR A 102 3.94 -9.20 -17.21
C THR A 102 4.36 -10.40 -16.35
N GLY A 103 4.30 -11.60 -16.91
CA GLY A 103 4.87 -12.78 -16.25
C GLY A 103 6.37 -12.60 -15.98
N ASN A 104 6.83 -13.01 -14.80
CA ASN A 104 8.17 -12.74 -14.28
C ASN A 104 8.57 -11.24 -14.30
N GLY A 105 7.58 -10.35 -14.41
CA GLY A 105 7.78 -8.91 -14.48
C GLY A 105 7.69 -8.25 -13.10
N ALA A 106 8.17 -7.01 -13.04
CA ALA A 106 8.01 -6.16 -11.88
C ALA A 106 7.57 -4.75 -12.28
N ARG A 107 6.88 -4.06 -11.36
CA ARG A 107 6.46 -2.67 -11.54
C ARG A 107 6.46 -1.93 -10.22
N GLU A 108 7.04 -0.74 -10.22
CA GLU A 108 6.88 0.25 -9.16
C GLU A 108 5.75 1.22 -9.54
N PHE A 109 4.86 1.48 -8.58
CA PHE A 109 3.73 2.40 -8.75
C PHE A 109 4.09 3.79 -8.24
N ARG A 110 3.28 4.79 -8.60
CA ARG A 110 3.47 6.14 -8.08
C ARG A 110 3.33 6.15 -6.55
N VAL A 111 4.13 7.01 -5.91
CA VAL A 111 4.02 7.21 -4.45
C VAL A 111 2.65 7.78 -4.13
N VAL A 112 1.96 7.17 -3.17
CA VAL A 112 0.62 7.58 -2.74
C VAL A 112 0.72 8.22 -1.37
N LEU A 113 0.36 9.50 -1.28
CA LEU A 113 0.16 10.19 0.00
C LEU A 113 -1.22 9.84 0.55
N LEU A 114 -1.28 9.30 1.76
CA LEU A 114 -2.50 9.02 2.50
C LEU A 114 -2.68 10.03 3.63
N ASN A 115 -3.89 10.57 3.74
CA ASN A 115 -4.27 11.38 4.90
C ASN A 115 -4.60 10.47 6.09
N GLY A 116 -4.46 10.96 7.31
CA GLY A 116 -4.73 10.15 8.50
C GLY A 116 -6.13 9.58 8.49
N GLY A 117 -6.29 8.26 8.69
CA GLY A 117 -7.56 7.54 8.57
C GLY A 117 -7.92 7.07 7.15
N GLU A 118 -7.16 7.43 6.12
CA GLU A 118 -7.30 6.85 4.78
C GLU A 118 -6.66 5.46 4.68
N THR A 119 -7.14 4.69 3.72
CA THR A 119 -6.60 3.37 3.40
C THR A 119 -6.17 3.29 1.94
N LEU A 120 -5.04 2.61 1.69
CA LEU A 120 -4.61 2.15 0.38
C LEU A 120 -4.73 0.63 0.33
N THR A 121 -5.53 0.12 -0.59
CA THR A 121 -5.64 -1.30 -0.88
C THR A 121 -4.95 -1.60 -2.20
N VAL A 122 -4.01 -2.53 -2.19
CA VAL A 122 -3.36 -3.06 -3.39
C VAL A 122 -4.09 -4.34 -3.77
N ALA A 123 -4.65 -4.38 -4.97
CA ALA A 123 -5.42 -5.50 -5.47
C ALA A 123 -4.87 -5.96 -6.82
N ALA A 124 -4.96 -7.27 -7.06
CA ALA A 124 -4.48 -7.89 -8.29
C ALA A 124 -5.54 -8.82 -8.89
N LEU A 125 -5.64 -8.79 -10.21
CA LEU A 125 -6.49 -9.63 -11.01
C LEU A 125 -5.64 -10.40 -12.01
N SER A 126 -5.67 -11.73 -11.91
CA SER A 126 -5.14 -12.64 -12.93
C SER A 126 -6.29 -13.21 -13.75
N THR A 127 -6.09 -13.37 -15.06
CA THR A 127 -7.09 -13.95 -15.97
C THR A 127 -6.62 -15.32 -16.48
N GLY A 128 -7.54 -16.27 -16.56
CA GLY A 128 -7.26 -17.62 -17.10
C GLY A 128 -6.48 -18.57 -16.21
N ALA A 129 -5.74 -18.08 -15.20
CA ALA A 129 -5.01 -18.89 -14.22
C ALA A 129 -4.68 -18.10 -12.94
N THR A 130 -4.16 -18.81 -11.94
CA THR A 130 -3.61 -18.22 -10.71
C THR A 130 -2.21 -17.66 -10.94
N ALA A 131 -1.81 -16.63 -10.20
CA ALA A 131 -0.47 -16.06 -10.24
C ALA A 131 0.06 -15.82 -8.82
N SER A 132 1.34 -16.08 -8.59
CA SER A 132 2.02 -15.75 -7.34
C SER A 132 2.55 -14.32 -7.43
N VAL A 133 2.01 -13.42 -6.61
CA VAL A 133 2.35 -12.00 -6.65
C VAL A 133 3.00 -11.59 -5.36
N GLN A 134 4.27 -11.19 -5.44
CA GLN A 134 4.99 -10.58 -4.33
C GLN A 134 4.77 -9.07 -4.35
N THR A 135 4.37 -8.53 -3.21
CA THR A 135 4.15 -7.11 -2.98
C THR A 135 5.13 -6.62 -1.95
N VAL A 136 5.85 -5.55 -2.30
CA VAL A 136 6.75 -4.83 -1.41
C VAL A 136 6.13 -3.47 -1.14
N VAL A 137 6.02 -3.11 0.13
CA VAL A 137 5.47 -1.83 0.58
C VAL A 137 6.46 -1.14 1.49
N ASP A 138 6.80 0.09 1.14
CA ASP A 138 7.55 1.01 1.98
C ASP A 138 6.60 2.12 2.45
N VAL A 139 6.58 2.37 3.75
CA VAL A 139 5.81 3.46 4.38
C VAL A 139 6.77 4.43 5.02
N ASP A 140 6.72 5.67 4.55
CA ASP A 140 7.50 6.78 5.07
C ASP A 140 6.56 7.79 5.80
N GLU A 141 7.04 8.36 6.90
CA GLU A 141 6.40 9.46 7.67
C GLU A 141 7.22 10.76 7.55
#